data_AF-A0A7S2CJY3-F1
#
_entry.id   AF-A0A7S2CJY3-F1
#
_cell.length_a   1.000
_cell.length_b   1.000
_cell.length_c   1.000
_cell.angle_alpha   90.00
_cell.angle_beta   90.00
_cell.angle_gamma   90.00
#
_symmetry.space_group_name_H-M   'P 1'
#
loop_
_entity.id
_entity.type
_entity.pdbx_description
1 polymer ?
#
loop_
_entity_poly.entity_id
_entity_poly.type
_entity_poly.pdbx_seq_one_letter_code
_entity_poly.pdbx_strand_id
1 'polypeptide(L)'
;WHLAVGVRRSFYSTLLLASFLKGIPHASGFIAKTPVLARRKTMATTSDVTTEPAIVVDPFCFRQFNDPSYTGARIEMSVAEFETAINTMFEAGDAGPLVDGYAPFCKHLFVSNFAQVQSSILPITEENAPLLVSDYEARSEKELPVLVRWFPKDKVVGDDGRLPVAQFIDVILYSREQIRKENAAMGEDSGSDAPWGVVSVKPQGVSYELPMQPITVMRNALGEDQGGSGVPLDPAAYRASVAFWREHAPVK
;
A
#
# COMPACT_ATOMS: atom_id res chain seq x y z
N TRP A 1 40.92 -1.74 -32.95
CA TRP A 1 42.16 -2.46 -32.62
C TRP A 1 41.97 -3.12 -31.26
N HIS A 2 41.22 -4.23 -31.19
CA HIS A 2 41.73 -5.61 -31.12
C HIS A 2 42.65 -5.86 -29.91
N LEU A 3 42.15 -6.53 -28.87
CA LEU A 3 42.46 -7.96 -28.66
C LEU A 3 41.50 -8.60 -27.64
N ALA A 4 41.13 -9.84 -27.95
CA ALA A 4 40.29 -10.75 -27.17
C ALA A 4 41.16 -11.76 -26.39
N VAL A 5 40.49 -12.79 -25.84
CA VAL A 5 40.99 -14.03 -25.20
C VAL A 5 41.10 -13.92 -23.66
N GLY A 6 40.51 -14.79 -22.83
CA GLY A 6 40.24 -16.20 -23.06
C GLY A 6 39.25 -16.84 -22.07
N VAL A 7 38.58 -17.85 -22.62
CA VAL A 7 37.67 -18.82 -22.00
C VAL A 7 38.46 -19.83 -21.14
N ARG A 8 37.91 -20.26 -20.00
CA ARG A 8 38.17 -21.59 -19.44
C ARG A 8 36.87 -22.24 -18.95
N ARG A 9 36.55 -23.38 -19.56
CA ARG A 9 35.62 -24.42 -19.09
C ARG A 9 36.44 -25.56 -18.46
N SER A 10 35.91 -26.18 -17.41
CA SER A 10 36.18 -27.58 -16.99
C SER A 10 35.02 -27.98 -16.05
N PHE A 11 34.06 -28.85 -16.38
CA PHE A 11 34.04 -30.31 -16.63
C PHE A 11 33.98 -31.21 -15.39
N TYR A 12 33.00 -32.13 -15.45
CA TYR A 12 32.71 -33.36 -14.70
C TYR A 12 31.97 -33.28 -13.35
N SER A 13 30.73 -33.78 -13.31
CA SER A 13 30.50 -35.20 -12.98
C SER A 13 29.04 -35.62 -13.26
N THR A 14 28.91 -36.81 -13.81
CA THR A 14 27.71 -37.50 -14.27
C THR A 14 27.39 -38.60 -13.28
N LEU A 15 26.11 -38.84 -12.94
CA LEU A 15 25.66 -40.18 -12.56
C LEU A 15 24.17 -40.36 -12.88
N LEU A 16 23.95 -41.22 -13.89
CA LEU A 16 22.71 -41.93 -14.18
C LEU A 16 22.42 -42.95 -13.06
N LEU A 17 21.15 -43.24 -12.79
CA LEU A 17 20.68 -44.62 -12.80
C LEU A 17 19.18 -44.70 -13.16
N ALA A 18 18.84 -45.78 -13.87
CA ALA A 18 17.67 -45.96 -14.70
C ALA A 18 16.53 -46.78 -14.05
N SER A 19 15.31 -46.46 -14.48
CA SER A 19 14.20 -47.33 -14.93
C SER A 19 14.02 -48.74 -14.35
N PHE A 20 12.78 -49.08 -13.94
CA PHE A 20 12.18 -50.40 -14.22
C PHE A 20 10.64 -50.34 -14.30
N LEU A 21 10.10 -50.88 -15.39
CA LEU A 21 8.67 -51.12 -15.70
C LEU A 21 8.25 -52.54 -15.27
N LYS A 22 6.93 -52.69 -15.01
CA LYS A 22 6.00 -53.78 -15.44
C LYS A 22 5.19 -54.44 -14.31
N GLY A 23 3.88 -54.61 -14.58
CA GLY A 23 3.16 -55.86 -14.28
C GLY A 23 1.81 -55.74 -13.57
N ILE A 24 0.71 -55.92 -14.32
CA ILE A 24 -0.65 -56.26 -13.83
C ILE A 24 -0.81 -57.80 -13.88
N PRO A 25 -1.63 -58.41 -13.00
CA PRO A 25 -2.75 -59.21 -13.52
C PRO A 25 -4.09 -59.07 -12.75
N HIS A 26 -5.17 -59.36 -13.49
CA HIS A 26 -6.58 -59.45 -13.10
C HIS A 26 -6.92 -60.45 -11.98
N ALA A 27 -8.03 -60.18 -11.27
CA ALA A 27 -8.91 -61.21 -10.72
C ALA A 27 -10.39 -60.77 -10.77
N SER A 28 -11.24 -61.69 -11.19
CA SER A 28 -12.65 -61.56 -11.52
C SER A 28 -13.60 -61.76 -10.32
N GLY A 29 -14.80 -61.19 -10.42
CA GLY A 29 -16.03 -61.79 -9.88
C GLY A 29 -16.66 -61.09 -8.69
N PHE A 30 -17.82 -60.45 -8.88
CA PHE A 30 -19.13 -60.93 -8.42
C PHE A 30 -20.21 -59.87 -8.72
N ILE A 31 -21.29 -60.33 -9.34
CA ILE A 31 -22.48 -59.54 -9.68
C ILE A 31 -23.40 -59.51 -8.46
N ALA A 32 -23.76 -58.31 -7.99
CA ALA A 32 -24.89 -58.11 -7.10
C ALA A 32 -25.74 -56.94 -7.63
N LYS A 33 -26.98 -57.25 -8.00
CA LYS A 33 -28.02 -56.28 -8.41
C LYS A 33 -28.62 -55.64 -7.16
N THR A 34 -28.66 -54.31 -7.12
CA THR A 34 -29.44 -53.52 -6.15
C THR A 34 -29.85 -52.19 -6.80
N PRO A 35 -30.95 -51.54 -6.36
CA PRO A 35 -31.95 -50.96 -7.25
C PRO A 35 -31.69 -49.48 -7.58
N VAL A 36 -32.22 -49.07 -8.73
CA VAL A 36 -32.24 -47.68 -9.21
C VAL A 36 -33.08 -46.83 -8.25
N LEU A 37 -32.41 -46.03 -7.42
CA LEU A 37 -33.04 -44.97 -6.63
C LEU A 37 -33.04 -43.68 -7.46
N ALA A 38 -34.23 -43.16 -7.76
CA ALA A 38 -34.43 -41.94 -8.51
C ALA A 38 -33.68 -40.76 -7.87
N ARG A 39 -32.75 -40.17 -8.63
CA ARG A 39 -31.97 -39.00 -8.22
C ARG A 39 -32.89 -37.77 -8.24
N ARG A 40 -33.43 -37.39 -7.09
CA ARG A 40 -34.09 -36.10 -6.88
C ARG A 40 -33.03 -35.02 -7.13
N LYS A 41 -33.18 -34.21 -8.19
CA LYS A 41 -32.40 -32.98 -8.37
C LYS A 41 -32.84 -31.99 -7.29
N THR A 42 -32.16 -32.00 -6.16
CA THR A 42 -32.14 -30.85 -5.25
C THR A 42 -31.32 -29.78 -5.94
N MET A 43 -31.98 -28.76 -6.49
CA MET A 43 -31.31 -27.50 -6.81
C MET A 43 -30.83 -26.93 -5.47
N ALA A 44 -29.53 -27.04 -5.21
CA ALA A 44 -28.90 -26.19 -4.23
C ALA A 44 -28.94 -24.78 -4.81
N THR A 45 -29.89 -23.97 -4.35
CA THR A 45 -29.73 -22.53 -4.35
C THR A 45 -28.44 -22.24 -3.59
N THR A 46 -27.36 -21.96 -4.31
CA THR A 46 -26.21 -21.26 -3.76
C THR A 46 -26.74 -19.92 -3.27
N SER A 47 -27.11 -19.85 -2.01
CA SER A 47 -27.17 -18.58 -1.29
C SER A 47 -25.78 -17.99 -1.41
N ASP A 48 -25.67 -16.96 -2.23
CA ASP A 48 -24.49 -16.13 -2.28
C ASP A 48 -24.39 -15.50 -0.89
N VAL A 49 -23.58 -16.11 -0.02
CA VAL A 49 -23.26 -15.51 1.26
C VAL A 49 -22.31 -14.39 0.90
N THR A 50 -22.87 -13.20 0.66
CA THR A 50 -22.08 -11.97 0.60
C THR A 50 -21.48 -11.81 1.99
N THR A 51 -20.26 -12.29 2.17
CA THR A 51 -19.47 -12.00 3.36
C THR A 51 -19.34 -10.49 3.44
N GLU A 52 -19.72 -9.90 4.57
CA GLU A 52 -19.52 -8.48 4.82
C GLU A 52 -18.04 -8.13 4.60
N PRO A 53 -17.72 -7.01 3.93
CA PRO A 53 -16.35 -6.67 3.61
C PRO A 53 -15.52 -6.43 4.89
N ALA A 54 -14.27 -6.88 4.87
CA ALA A 54 -13.35 -6.67 5.98
C ALA A 54 -12.86 -5.20 6.07
N ILE A 55 -12.77 -4.53 4.92
CA ILE A 55 -12.24 -3.18 4.78
C ILE A 55 -13.28 -2.32 4.06
N VAL A 56 -13.64 -1.19 4.64
CA VAL A 56 -14.47 -0.15 4.00
C VAL A 56 -13.71 1.16 3.93
N VAL A 57 -14.07 2.07 3.04
CA VAL A 57 -13.51 3.43 3.04
C VAL A 57 -14.33 4.28 4.01
N ASP A 58 -13.65 4.85 5.00
CA ASP A 58 -14.32 5.75 5.94
C ASP A 58 -14.72 7.07 5.23
N PRO A 59 -15.86 7.69 5.57
CA PRO A 59 -16.29 8.95 4.97
C PRO A 59 -15.23 10.06 5.02
N PHE A 60 -14.38 10.09 6.04
CA PHE A 60 -13.26 11.02 6.13
C PHE A 60 -12.28 10.90 4.95
N CYS A 61 -12.11 9.70 4.41
CA CYS A 61 -11.23 9.42 3.28
C CYS A 61 -11.90 9.74 1.92
N PHE A 62 -13.21 9.99 1.87
CA PHE A 62 -13.92 10.26 0.61
C PHE A 62 -13.36 11.46 -0.14
N ARG A 63 -12.81 12.46 0.55
CA ARG A 63 -12.11 13.60 -0.05
C ARG A 63 -11.01 13.20 -1.04
N GLN A 64 -10.39 12.03 -0.87
CA GLN A 64 -9.39 11.53 -1.82
C GLN A 64 -9.99 11.07 -3.16
N PHE A 65 -11.29 10.76 -3.18
CA PHE A 65 -12.03 10.24 -4.32
C PHE A 65 -12.92 11.30 -4.98
N ASN A 66 -13.57 12.15 -4.19
CA ASN A 66 -14.67 12.99 -4.66
C ASN A 66 -14.44 14.50 -4.52
N ASP A 67 -13.39 14.94 -3.83
CA ASP A 67 -13.10 16.36 -3.64
C ASP A 67 -12.04 16.84 -4.65
N PRO A 68 -12.42 17.67 -5.64
CA PRO A 68 -11.47 18.22 -6.60
C PRO A 68 -10.52 19.26 -6.00
N SER A 69 -10.85 19.81 -4.83
CA SER A 69 -9.99 20.76 -4.11
C SER A 69 -8.97 20.07 -3.20
N TYR A 70 -9.08 18.75 -3.01
CA TYR A 70 -8.12 18.00 -2.21
C TYR A 70 -6.73 18.05 -2.84
N THR A 71 -5.78 18.60 -2.09
CA THR A 71 -4.40 18.84 -2.55
C THR A 71 -3.49 17.62 -2.36
N GLY A 72 -3.97 16.58 -1.66
CA GLY A 72 -3.24 15.33 -1.47
C GLY A 72 -3.43 14.34 -2.61
N ALA A 73 -3.20 13.05 -2.32
CA ALA A 73 -3.36 11.98 -3.29
C ALA A 73 -4.82 11.83 -3.75
N ARG A 74 -5.05 12.04 -5.04
CA ARG A 74 -6.36 11.91 -5.68
C ARG A 74 -6.50 10.56 -6.36
N ILE A 75 -7.63 9.90 -6.13
CA ILE A 75 -7.95 8.56 -6.60
C ILE A 75 -9.05 8.68 -7.65
N GLU A 76 -8.73 8.34 -8.90
CA GLU A 76 -9.64 8.46 -10.03
C GLU A 76 -10.42 7.14 -10.25
N MET A 77 -11.06 6.63 -9.20
CA MET A 77 -11.99 5.48 -9.25
C MET A 77 -13.09 5.66 -8.20
N SER A 78 -14.17 4.88 -8.28
CA SER A 78 -15.22 4.94 -7.26
C SER A 78 -14.77 4.28 -5.95
N VAL A 79 -15.37 4.70 -4.84
CA VAL A 79 -15.16 4.07 -3.53
C VAL A 79 -15.47 2.57 -3.58
N ALA A 80 -16.58 2.18 -4.21
CA ALA A 80 -16.98 0.79 -4.32
C ALA A 80 -15.98 -0.07 -5.13
N GLU A 81 -15.42 0.46 -6.22
CA GLU A 81 -14.37 -0.22 -6.99
C GLU A 81 -13.09 -0.38 -6.15
N PHE A 82 -12.72 0.63 -5.38
CA PHE A 82 -11.57 0.58 -4.49
C PHE A 82 -11.75 -0.46 -3.37
N GLU A 83 -12.91 -0.44 -2.69
CA GLU A 83 -13.27 -1.42 -1.65
C GLU A 83 -13.27 -2.86 -2.20
N THR A 84 -13.84 -3.05 -3.39
CA THR A 84 -13.85 -4.37 -4.04
C THR A 84 -12.43 -4.86 -4.31
N ALA A 85 -11.57 -4.00 -4.87
CA ALA A 85 -10.18 -4.35 -5.18
C ALA A 85 -9.37 -4.66 -3.91
N ILE A 86 -9.43 -3.80 -2.89
CA ILE A 86 -8.64 -3.99 -1.67
C ILE A 86 -9.08 -5.22 -0.87
N ASN A 87 -10.39 -5.50 -0.78
CA ASN A 87 -10.88 -6.71 -0.10
C ASN A 87 -10.50 -7.97 -0.89
N THR A 88 -10.58 -7.95 -2.23
CA THR A 88 -10.14 -9.09 -3.05
C THR A 88 -8.67 -9.41 -2.78
N MET A 89 -7.80 -8.40 -2.74
CA MET A 89 -6.37 -8.58 -2.44
C MET A 89 -6.13 -9.02 -0.99
N PHE A 90 -6.92 -8.50 -0.04
CA PHE A 90 -6.80 -8.84 1.38
C PHE A 90 -7.20 -10.30 1.65
N GLU A 91 -8.31 -10.76 1.08
CA GLU A 91 -8.82 -12.13 1.21
C GLU A 91 -7.93 -13.16 0.51
N ALA A 92 -7.37 -12.79 -0.65
CA ALA A 92 -6.42 -13.63 -1.38
C ALA A 92 -5.04 -13.73 -0.69
N GLY A 93 -4.74 -12.81 0.24
CA GLY A 93 -3.42 -12.68 0.89
C GLY A 93 -2.39 -11.89 0.05
N ASP A 94 -2.79 -11.37 -1.11
CA ASP A 94 -1.94 -10.57 -2.00
C ASP A 94 -1.63 -9.19 -1.43
N ALA A 95 -2.46 -8.69 -0.50
CA ALA A 95 -2.23 -7.40 0.17
C ALA A 95 -1.11 -7.43 1.22
N GLY A 96 -0.59 -8.62 1.55
CA GLY A 96 0.35 -8.80 2.66
C GLY A 96 -0.30 -8.70 4.04
N PRO A 97 0.49 -8.82 5.13
CA PRO A 97 -0.03 -8.72 6.49
C PRO A 97 -0.36 -7.27 6.86
N LEU A 98 -1.29 -7.09 7.79
CA LEU A 98 -1.47 -5.82 8.48
C LEU A 98 -0.21 -5.46 9.26
N VAL A 99 0.36 -4.30 8.97
CA VAL A 99 1.52 -3.74 9.69
C VAL A 99 1.03 -2.77 10.76
N ASP A 100 1.64 -2.80 11.94
CA ASP A 100 1.31 -1.90 13.03
C ASP A 100 1.64 -0.44 12.66
N GLY A 101 0.66 0.45 12.82
CA GLY A 101 0.88 1.89 12.75
C GLY A 101 1.27 2.47 14.12
N TYR A 102 1.11 3.79 14.25
CA TYR A 102 1.54 4.54 15.44
C TYR A 102 0.76 4.21 16.73
N ALA A 103 -0.38 3.52 16.62
CA ALA A 103 -1.24 3.16 17.74
C ALA A 103 -1.89 1.78 17.51
N PRO A 104 -2.36 1.07 18.56
CA PRO A 104 -2.95 -0.27 18.39
C PRO A 104 -4.14 -0.34 17.43
N PHE A 105 -4.90 0.75 17.32
CA PHE A 105 -6.05 0.87 16.42
C PHE A 105 -5.66 1.21 14.97
N CYS A 106 -4.41 1.58 14.70
CA CYS A 106 -3.92 2.00 13.39
C CYS A 106 -3.12 0.87 12.75
N LYS A 107 -3.48 0.50 11.52
CA LYS A 107 -2.77 -0.50 10.70
C LYS A 107 -2.48 0.04 9.31
N HIS A 108 -1.52 -0.58 8.64
CA HIS A 108 -1.14 -0.30 7.27
C HIS A 108 -1.25 -1.56 6.42
N LEU A 109 -1.74 -1.41 5.19
CA LEU A 109 -1.56 -2.39 4.10
C LEU A 109 -0.77 -1.73 2.97
N PHE A 110 0.36 -2.34 2.61
CA PHE A 110 1.21 -1.86 1.52
C PHE A 110 0.98 -2.72 0.29
N VAL A 111 0.19 -2.22 -0.66
CA VAL A 111 -0.23 -2.97 -1.84
C VAL A 111 0.28 -2.33 -3.12
N SER A 112 0.44 -3.11 -4.18
CA SER A 112 0.71 -2.57 -5.52
C SER A 112 -0.37 -1.55 -5.90
N ASN A 113 0.02 -0.45 -6.53
CA ASN A 113 -0.88 0.66 -6.85
C ASN A 113 -1.89 0.30 -7.96
N PHE A 114 -2.94 -0.42 -7.61
CA PHE A 114 -4.04 -0.77 -8.52
C PHE A 114 -4.91 0.43 -8.92
N ALA A 115 -4.86 1.52 -8.15
CA ALA A 115 -5.66 2.72 -8.32
C ALA A 115 -4.99 3.80 -9.19
N GLN A 116 -3.81 3.52 -9.76
CA GLN A 116 -3.04 4.41 -10.64
C GLN A 116 -2.78 5.81 -10.05
N VAL A 117 -2.65 5.88 -8.72
CA VAL A 117 -2.47 7.14 -7.99
C VAL A 117 -1.07 7.70 -8.25
N GLN A 118 -0.99 9.00 -8.53
CA GLN A 118 0.27 9.69 -8.81
C GLN A 118 1.13 9.84 -7.54
N SER A 119 2.45 9.72 -7.66
CA SER A 119 3.38 9.96 -6.56
C SER A 119 3.60 11.45 -6.33
N SER A 120 3.44 11.91 -5.10
CA SER A 120 3.79 13.27 -4.67
C SER A 120 5.23 13.37 -4.15
N ILE A 121 5.99 12.28 -4.20
CA ILE A 121 7.40 12.19 -3.81
C ILE A 121 8.17 11.54 -4.95
N LEU A 122 9.22 12.20 -5.42
CA LEU A 122 10.05 11.71 -6.52
C LEU A 122 11.47 11.43 -6.04
N PRO A 123 12.13 10.40 -6.59
CA PRO A 123 13.55 10.19 -6.39
C PRO A 123 14.33 11.36 -7.00
N ILE A 124 15.42 11.73 -6.34
CA ILE A 124 16.39 12.71 -6.81
C ILE A 124 17.41 11.96 -7.67
N THR A 125 17.51 12.35 -8.94
CA THR A 125 18.44 11.83 -9.93
C THR A 125 19.41 12.92 -10.37
N GLU A 126 20.50 12.57 -11.05
CA GLU A 126 21.42 13.56 -11.60
C GLU A 126 20.73 14.53 -12.57
N GLU A 127 19.73 14.04 -13.31
CA GLU A 127 18.96 14.81 -14.29
C GLU A 127 18.01 15.81 -13.63
N ASN A 128 17.28 15.39 -12.58
CA ASN A 128 16.27 16.25 -11.97
C ASN A 128 16.79 17.07 -10.79
N ALA A 129 17.93 16.74 -10.18
CA ALA A 129 18.48 17.46 -9.03
C ALA A 129 18.59 18.99 -9.23
N PRO A 130 18.97 19.51 -10.41
CA PRO A 130 18.97 20.96 -10.66
C PRO A 130 17.60 21.65 -10.60
N LEU A 131 16.50 20.89 -10.65
CA LEU A 131 15.13 21.39 -10.58
C LEU A 131 14.63 21.60 -9.14
N LEU A 132 15.37 21.12 -8.13
CA LEU A 132 15.00 21.31 -6.73
C LEU A 132 15.00 22.80 -6.37
N VAL A 133 13.93 23.22 -5.72
CA VAL A 133 13.80 24.52 -5.08
C VAL A 133 13.85 24.32 -3.57
N SER A 134 14.38 25.31 -2.86
CA SER A 134 14.36 25.36 -1.40
C SER A 134 14.01 26.75 -0.90
N ASP A 135 13.25 26.80 0.18
CA ASP A 135 12.86 28.04 0.85
C ASP A 135 12.46 27.76 2.31
N TYR A 136 12.16 28.80 3.07
CA TYR A 136 11.60 28.72 4.41
C TYR A 136 10.08 28.76 4.35
N GLU A 137 9.43 27.64 4.67
CA GLU A 137 7.97 27.54 4.66
C GLU A 137 7.41 27.12 6.03
N ALA A 138 6.24 27.68 6.38
CA ALA A 138 5.44 27.25 7.52
C ALA A 138 4.21 26.46 7.04
N ARG A 139 3.80 25.44 7.80
CA ARG A 139 2.59 24.66 7.48
C ARG A 139 1.30 25.41 7.80
N SER A 140 1.38 26.37 8.72
CA SER A 140 0.31 27.28 9.11
C SER A 140 0.91 28.59 9.60
N GLU A 141 0.10 29.65 9.69
CA GLU A 141 0.52 30.96 10.20
C GLU A 141 1.02 30.93 11.65
N LYS A 142 0.70 29.87 12.40
CA LYS A 142 1.06 29.70 13.81
C LYS A 142 2.41 29.00 14.01
N GLU A 143 2.99 28.43 12.94
CA GLU A 143 4.25 27.70 13.01
C GLU A 143 5.41 28.54 12.46
N LEU A 144 6.59 28.37 13.05
CA LEU A 144 7.80 28.98 12.51
C LEU A 144 8.14 28.35 11.14
N PRO A 145 8.56 29.16 10.16
CA PRO A 145 8.96 28.64 8.87
C PRO A 145 10.29 27.89 8.98
N VAL A 146 10.40 26.80 8.25
CA VAL A 146 11.57 25.91 8.28
C VAL A 146 12.10 25.69 6.88
N LEU A 147 13.40 25.44 6.76
CA LEU A 147 14.01 25.13 5.47
C LEU A 147 13.40 23.83 4.92
N VAL A 148 12.79 23.93 3.75
CA VAL A 148 12.25 22.80 3.00
C VAL A 148 12.84 22.78 1.59
N ARG A 149 12.76 21.63 0.93
CA ARG A 149 13.10 21.47 -0.49
C ARG A 149 12.04 20.66 -1.21
N TRP A 150 11.78 20.95 -2.47
CA TRP A 150 10.77 20.28 -3.28
C TRP A 150 11.05 20.41 -4.78
N PHE A 151 10.39 19.59 -5.57
CA PHE A 151 10.27 19.80 -7.01
C PHE A 151 9.04 20.66 -7.30
N PRO A 152 9.17 21.80 -8.01
CA PRO A 152 8.01 22.52 -8.53
C PRO A 152 7.27 21.63 -9.53
N LYS A 153 5.96 21.43 -9.33
CA LYS A 153 5.14 20.48 -10.09
C LYS A 153 5.25 20.72 -11.60
N ASP A 154 5.22 21.96 -12.04
CA ASP A 154 5.32 22.35 -13.46
C ASP A 154 6.66 21.96 -14.11
N LYS A 155 7.68 21.61 -13.32
CA LYS A 155 9.00 21.17 -13.80
C LYS A 155 9.16 19.66 -13.89
N VAL A 156 8.27 18.89 -13.26
CA VAL A 156 8.43 17.43 -13.11
C VAL A 156 7.20 16.62 -13.55
N VAL A 157 6.16 17.28 -14.05
CA VAL A 157 5.06 16.62 -14.75
C VAL A 157 5.48 16.21 -16.17
N GLY A 158 4.90 15.12 -16.67
CA GLY A 158 5.05 14.70 -18.07
C GLY A 158 4.26 15.60 -19.03
N ASP A 159 4.35 15.27 -20.32
CA ASP A 159 3.66 16.00 -21.40
C ASP A 159 2.13 16.02 -21.24
N ASP A 160 1.58 15.05 -20.51
CA ASP A 160 0.16 14.95 -20.16
C ASP A 160 -0.23 15.77 -18.90
N GLY A 161 0.73 16.48 -18.30
CA GLY A 161 0.54 17.28 -17.10
C GLY A 161 0.42 16.44 -15.81
N ARG A 162 0.76 15.14 -15.84
CA ARG A 162 0.66 14.23 -14.69
C ARG A 162 2.04 13.89 -14.13
N LEU A 163 2.08 13.62 -12.83
CA LEU A 163 3.26 13.06 -12.17
C LEU A 163 3.33 11.54 -12.42
N PRO A 164 4.53 10.93 -12.28
CA PRO A 164 4.68 9.48 -12.33
C PRO A 164 3.72 8.76 -11.38
N VAL A 165 3.15 7.66 -11.85
CA VAL A 165 2.33 6.76 -11.02
C VAL A 165 3.22 6.10 -9.95
N ALA A 166 2.75 6.08 -8.71
CA ALA A 166 3.46 5.44 -7.61
C ALA A 166 3.48 3.92 -7.77
N GLN A 167 4.52 3.25 -7.28
CA GLN A 167 4.61 1.79 -7.35
C GLN A 167 3.64 1.10 -6.37
N PHE A 168 3.49 1.68 -5.18
CA PHE A 168 2.66 1.16 -4.10
C PHE A 168 1.68 2.22 -3.59
N ILE A 169 0.66 1.75 -2.90
CA ILE A 169 -0.16 2.58 -2.01
C ILE A 169 -0.08 2.01 -0.59
N ASP A 170 0.15 2.90 0.38
CA ASP A 170 -0.05 2.65 1.80
C ASP A 170 -1.50 2.97 2.15
N VAL A 171 -2.28 1.93 2.45
CA VAL A 171 -3.66 2.02 2.89
C VAL A 171 -3.67 2.04 4.41
N ILE A 172 -3.96 3.21 4.97
CA ILE A 172 -4.00 3.43 6.42
C ILE A 172 -5.40 3.10 6.92
N LEU A 173 -5.45 2.15 7.85
CA LEU A 173 -6.66 1.58 8.40
C LEU A 173 -6.80 1.94 9.87
N TYR A 174 -7.98 2.39 10.26
CA TYR A 174 -8.38 2.46 11.67
C TYR A 174 -9.34 1.31 12.00
N SER A 175 -9.23 0.80 13.22
CA SER A 175 -10.19 -0.15 13.76
C SER A 175 -11.58 0.48 13.83
N ARG A 176 -12.62 -0.33 13.64
CA ARG A 176 -14.02 0.04 13.84
C ARG A 176 -14.27 0.82 15.13
N GLU A 177 -13.70 0.39 16.25
CA GLU A 177 -13.90 1.01 17.56
C GLU A 177 -13.38 2.44 17.59
N GLN A 178 -12.24 2.69 16.94
CA GLN A 178 -11.68 4.03 16.82
C GLN A 178 -12.52 4.91 15.88
N ILE A 179 -12.96 4.39 14.73
CA ILE A 179 -13.81 5.13 13.78
C ILE A 179 -15.11 5.55 14.44
N ARG A 180 -15.78 4.64 15.16
CA ARG A 180 -17.00 4.96 15.91
C ARG A 180 -16.77 6.05 16.95
N LYS A 181 -15.64 6.01 17.64
CA LYS A 181 -15.27 7.02 18.64
C LYS A 181 -15.07 8.40 18.01
N GLU A 182 -14.38 8.48 16.87
CA GLU A 182 -14.15 9.75 16.16
C GLU A 182 -15.44 10.30 15.55
N ASN A 183 -16.23 9.45 14.89
CA ASN A 183 -17.50 9.85 14.29
C ASN A 183 -18.49 10.33 15.36
N ALA A 184 -18.60 9.64 16.50
CA ALA A 184 -19.42 10.07 17.61
C ALA A 184 -19.01 11.45 18.17
N ALA A 185 -17.71 11.76 18.18
CA ALA A 185 -17.21 13.08 18.60
C ALA A 185 -17.56 14.20 17.59
N MET A 186 -17.77 13.84 16.32
CA MET A 186 -18.19 14.76 15.25
C MET A 186 -19.72 14.79 15.04
N GLY A 187 -20.48 13.93 15.73
CA GLY A 187 -21.93 13.80 15.53
C GLY A 187 -22.30 13.03 14.26
N GLU A 188 -21.39 12.21 13.74
CA GLU A 188 -21.56 11.37 12.55
C GLU A 188 -21.65 9.89 12.92
N ASP A 189 -22.11 9.05 11.99
CA ASP A 189 -22.09 7.58 12.09
C ASP A 189 -21.75 7.00 10.71
N SER A 190 -20.75 6.13 10.64
CA SER A 190 -20.38 5.47 9.38
C SER A 190 -21.32 4.33 9.01
N GLY A 191 -22.13 3.83 9.95
CA GLY A 191 -23.09 2.75 9.73
C GLY A 191 -22.48 1.39 9.36
N SER A 192 -21.15 1.28 9.36
CA SER A 192 -20.43 0.06 9.00
C SER A 192 -20.05 -0.78 10.22
N ASP A 193 -20.15 -2.09 10.06
CA ASP A 193 -19.66 -3.10 11.01
C ASP A 193 -18.33 -3.74 10.58
N ALA A 194 -17.74 -3.29 9.46
CA ALA A 194 -16.44 -3.78 9.01
C ALA A 194 -15.35 -3.57 10.07
N PRO A 195 -14.42 -4.51 10.27
CA PRO A 195 -13.39 -4.39 11.29
C PRO A 195 -12.40 -3.24 11.04
N TRP A 196 -12.20 -2.85 9.78
CA TRP A 196 -11.25 -1.81 9.38
C TRP A 196 -11.91 -0.78 8.46
N GLY A 197 -11.62 0.51 8.70
CA GLY A 197 -11.94 1.58 7.77
C GLY A 197 -10.69 2.30 7.28
N VAL A 198 -10.62 2.53 5.96
CA VAL A 198 -9.57 3.30 5.30
C VAL A 198 -9.74 4.78 5.65
N VAL A 199 -8.77 5.34 6.36
CA VAL A 199 -8.76 6.77 6.74
C VAL A 199 -7.84 7.60 5.86
N SER A 200 -6.89 6.95 5.16
CA SER A 200 -6.06 7.60 4.16
C SER A 200 -5.41 6.57 3.22
N VAL A 201 -5.17 6.99 1.97
CA VAL A 201 -4.39 6.25 0.98
C VAL A 201 -3.21 7.13 0.55
N LYS A 202 -1.99 6.60 0.70
CA LYS A 202 -0.75 7.32 0.38
C LYS A 202 0.02 6.64 -0.76
N PRO A 203 0.14 7.27 -1.94
CA PRO A 203 0.95 6.76 -3.04
C PRO A 203 2.44 6.93 -2.72
N GLN A 204 3.23 5.88 -2.93
CA GLN A 204 4.65 5.86 -2.60
C GLN A 204 5.47 4.89 -3.46
N GLY A 205 6.78 5.14 -3.54
CA GLY A 205 7.73 4.31 -4.28
C GLY A 205 8.22 3.06 -3.51
N VAL A 206 7.79 2.86 -2.27
CA VAL A 206 8.25 1.76 -1.40
C VAL A 206 7.08 1.05 -0.72
N SER A 207 7.27 -0.18 -0.26
CA SER A 207 6.22 -1.00 0.36
C SER A 207 6.29 -1.02 1.90
N TYR A 208 6.66 0.10 2.51
CA TYR A 208 6.72 0.29 3.97
C TYR A 208 6.38 1.74 4.32
N GLU A 209 6.04 2.02 5.59
CA GLU A 209 5.65 3.38 6.00
C GLU A 209 6.79 4.37 5.75
N LEU A 210 6.51 5.43 4.98
CA LEU A 210 7.50 6.46 4.71
C LEU A 210 7.90 7.18 6.00
N PRO A 211 9.20 7.32 6.28
CA PRO A 211 9.62 8.08 7.45
C PRO A 211 9.21 9.55 7.28
N MET A 212 8.80 10.20 8.37
CA MET A 212 8.54 11.64 8.38
C MET A 212 9.76 12.41 7.87
N GLN A 213 9.57 13.57 7.24
CA GLN A 213 10.69 14.45 6.87
C GLN A 213 11.55 14.79 8.10
N PRO A 214 12.88 14.94 7.98
CA PRO A 214 13.76 15.16 9.13
C PRO A 214 13.34 16.37 9.97
N ILE A 215 12.88 17.44 9.31
CA ILE A 215 12.40 18.65 9.97
C ILE A 215 11.13 18.42 10.79
N THR A 216 10.26 17.49 10.37
CA THR A 216 9.08 17.09 11.14
C THR A 216 9.49 16.34 12.39
N VAL A 217 10.51 15.47 12.32
CA VAL A 217 11.06 14.80 13.51
C VAL A 217 11.64 15.81 14.49
N MET A 218 12.41 16.80 14.01
CA MET A 218 12.95 17.88 14.85
C MET A 218 11.86 18.73 15.49
N ARG A 219 10.86 19.17 14.72
CA ARG A 219 9.75 19.98 15.22
C ARG A 219 8.93 19.24 16.27
N ASN A 220 8.68 17.93 16.08
CA ASN A 220 7.94 17.13 17.05
C ASN A 220 8.59 17.17 18.44
N ALA A 221 9.92 17.19 18.51
CA ALA A 221 10.66 17.28 19.76
C ALA A 221 10.61 18.66 20.45
N LEU A 222 10.12 19.71 19.77
CA LEU A 222 9.97 21.05 20.33
C LEU A 222 8.66 21.25 21.13
N GLY A 223 7.74 20.28 21.11
CA GLY A 223 6.48 20.35 21.83
C GLY A 223 5.32 21.01 21.06
N GLU A 224 4.13 20.91 21.66
CA GLU A 224 2.86 21.39 21.08
C GLU A 224 2.86 22.89 20.80
N ASP A 225 3.50 23.69 21.68
CA ASP A 225 3.63 25.14 21.53
C ASP A 225 4.35 25.57 20.23
N GLN A 226 5.11 24.67 19.61
CA GLN A 226 5.83 24.89 18.35
C GLN A 226 5.25 24.06 17.18
N GLY A 227 4.04 23.52 17.34
CA GLY A 227 3.37 22.69 16.33
C GLY A 227 3.92 21.26 16.22
N GLY A 228 4.67 20.81 17.23
CA GLY A 228 5.17 19.44 17.37
C GLY A 228 4.26 18.56 18.22
N SER A 229 4.51 17.24 18.22
CA SER A 229 3.77 16.30 19.08
C SER A 229 4.31 16.18 20.51
N GLY A 230 5.45 16.80 20.84
CA GLY A 230 6.14 16.63 22.11
C GLY A 230 6.88 15.30 22.28
N VAL A 231 6.87 14.43 21.26
CA VAL A 231 7.60 13.16 21.27
C VAL A 231 9.11 13.46 21.21
N PRO A 232 9.92 12.93 22.15
CA PRO A 232 11.37 13.10 22.12
C PRO A 232 11.98 12.59 20.82
N LEU A 233 13.03 13.26 20.34
CA LEU A 233 13.74 12.84 19.14
C LEU A 233 14.37 11.47 19.34
N ASP A 234 13.99 10.51 18.50
CA ASP A 234 14.69 9.23 18.37
C ASP A 234 15.82 9.36 17.32
N PRO A 235 17.10 9.23 17.72
CA PRO A 235 18.23 9.33 16.79
C PRO A 235 18.21 8.27 15.68
N ALA A 236 17.65 7.07 15.92
CA ALA A 236 17.59 6.01 14.93
C ALA A 236 16.54 6.34 13.85
N ALA A 237 15.31 6.69 14.27
CA ALA A 237 14.26 7.14 13.36
C ALA A 237 14.68 8.40 12.57
N TYR A 238 15.36 9.35 13.20
CA TYR A 238 15.89 10.54 12.52
C TYR A 238 16.89 10.17 11.42
N ARG A 239 17.83 9.25 11.69
CA ARG A 239 18.80 8.80 10.68
C ARG A 239 18.14 8.04 9.53
N ALA A 240 17.13 7.21 9.81
CA ALA A 240 16.35 6.53 8.78
C ALA A 240 15.59 7.53 7.89
N SER A 241 14.99 8.55 8.51
CA SER A 241 14.39 9.68 7.81
C SER A 241 15.40 10.39 6.89
N VAL A 242 16.58 10.76 7.40
CA VAL A 242 17.62 11.41 6.59
C VAL A 242 18.06 10.52 5.44
N ALA A 243 18.24 9.22 5.65
CA ALA A 243 18.65 8.29 4.59
C ALA A 243 17.65 8.28 3.44
N PHE A 244 16.35 8.17 3.73
CA PHE A 244 15.31 8.21 2.71
C PHE A 244 15.22 9.59 2.02
N TRP A 245 15.08 10.66 2.82
CA TRP A 245 14.85 12.01 2.29
C TRP A 245 16.09 12.64 1.67
N ARG A 246 17.28 12.05 1.81
CA ARG A 246 18.48 12.47 1.07
C ARG A 246 18.31 12.23 -0.43
N GLU A 247 17.63 11.15 -0.79
CA GLU A 247 17.46 10.66 -2.17
C GLU A 247 16.07 10.94 -2.73
N HIS A 248 15.19 11.61 -1.98
CA HIS A 248 13.81 11.89 -2.39
C HIS A 248 13.42 13.33 -2.04
N ALA A 249 12.50 13.90 -2.82
CA ALA A 249 11.89 15.19 -2.52
C ALA A 249 10.38 15.19 -2.82
N PRO A 250 9.58 15.92 -2.03
CA PRO A 250 8.18 16.12 -2.33
C PRO A 250 8.02 16.98 -3.60
N VAL A 251 6.84 16.90 -4.21
CA VAL A 251 6.40 17.77 -5.30
C VAL A 251 5.41 18.79 -4.74
N LYS A 252 5.50 20.06 -5.16
CA LYS A 252 4.53 21.11 -4.84
C LYS A 252 4.11 21.87 -6.09
#